data_AF-T1A759-F1
#
_entry.id   AF-T1A759-F1
#
_cell.length_a   1.000
_cell.length_b   1.000
_cell.length_c   1.000
_cell.angle_alpha   90.00
_cell.angle_beta   90.00
_cell.angle_gamma   90.00
#
_symmetry.space_group_name_H-M   'P 1'
#
loop_
_entity.id
_entity.type
_entity.pdbx_description
1 polymer ?
#
loop_
_entity_poly.entity_id
_entity_poly.type
_entity_poly.pdbx_seq_one_letter_code
_entity_poly.pdbx_strand_id
1 'polypeptide(L)'
;STIKPFVYLVALAQPQQWSLASVLDDEPITVPLSGGRSWTPRNDDHISHGPTLLVDALAHSYNQATVHLGMAVGLARIHRFITSFGLSVPINPDPSLLLGAQDFSPY
;
A
#
# COMPACT_ATOMS: atom_id res chain seq x y z
N SER A 1 -1.47 -1.87 10.39
CA SER A 1 -2.40 -2.33 9.33
C SER A 1 -1.94 -3.67 8.77
N THR A 2 -2.81 -4.68 8.74
CA THR A 2 -2.48 -6.08 8.37
C THR A 2 -2.25 -6.29 6.87
N ILE A 3 -2.71 -5.37 6.02
CA ILE A 3 -2.65 -5.53 4.56
C ILE A 3 -1.31 -5.10 3.95
N LYS A 4 -0.58 -4.19 4.62
CA LYS A 4 0.66 -3.63 4.07
C LYS A 4 1.66 -4.72 3.70
N PRO A 5 1.97 -5.73 4.54
CA PRO A 5 2.89 -6.79 4.16
C PRO A 5 2.57 -7.44 2.80
N PHE A 6 1.30 -7.58 2.43
CA PHE A 6 0.92 -8.10 1.11
C PHE A 6 1.25 -7.12 -0.02
N VAL A 7 1.06 -5.82 0.16
CA VAL A 7 1.47 -4.79 -0.82
C VAL A 7 2.97 -4.88 -1.10
N TYR A 8 3.78 -4.93 -0.05
CA TYR A 8 5.24 -5.06 -0.17
C TYR A 8 5.66 -6.40 -0.78
N LEU A 9 4.97 -7.49 -0.42
CA LEU A 9 5.24 -8.81 -1.01
C LEU A 9 4.96 -8.83 -2.52
N VAL A 10 3.88 -8.18 -2.98
CA VAL A 10 3.58 -8.08 -4.42
C VAL A 10 4.63 -7.26 -5.17
N ALA A 11 5.18 -6.22 -4.53
CA ALA A 11 6.31 -5.48 -5.08
C ALA A 11 7.55 -6.38 -5.19
N LEU A 12 7.94 -7.04 -4.09
CA LEU A 12 9.13 -7.89 -4.01
C LEU A 12 9.02 -9.16 -4.87
N ALA A 13 7.82 -9.59 -5.23
CA ALA A 13 7.59 -10.63 -6.24
C ALA A 13 8.00 -10.21 -7.67
N GLN A 14 8.41 -8.96 -7.88
CA GLN A 14 8.96 -8.41 -9.12
C GLN A 14 10.42 -7.96 -8.91
N PRO A 15 11.37 -8.90 -8.71
CA PRO A 15 12.74 -8.60 -8.28
C PRO A 15 13.56 -7.81 -9.32
N GLN A 16 13.11 -7.74 -10.58
CA GLN A 16 13.72 -6.88 -11.59
C GLN A 16 13.41 -5.39 -11.38
N GLN A 17 12.41 -5.07 -10.56
CA GLN A 17 11.93 -3.70 -10.32
C GLN A 17 12.09 -3.26 -8.86
N TRP A 18 11.88 -4.17 -7.91
CA TRP A 18 11.83 -3.85 -6.49
C TRP A 18 12.77 -4.72 -5.67
N SER A 19 13.37 -4.11 -4.66
CA SER A 19 14.20 -4.76 -3.65
C SER A 19 13.98 -4.09 -2.30
N LEU A 20 14.51 -4.69 -1.22
CA LEU A 20 14.46 -4.07 0.12
C LEU A 20 15.17 -2.71 0.17
N ALA A 21 16.14 -2.48 -0.73
CA ALA A 21 16.87 -1.22 -0.85
C ALA A 21 16.24 -0.24 -1.86
N SER A 22 15.09 -0.57 -2.46
CA SER A 22 14.37 0.37 -3.32
C SER A 22 13.94 1.60 -2.52
N VAL A 23 14.17 2.78 -3.09
CA VAL A 23 13.71 4.04 -2.50
C VAL A 23 12.24 4.26 -2.84
N LEU A 24 11.44 4.60 -1.84
CA LEU A 24 10.03 4.96 -1.93
C LEU A 24 9.82 6.39 -1.48
N ASP A 25 8.87 7.09 -2.10
CA ASP A 25 8.47 8.42 -1.68
C ASP A 25 7.50 8.32 -0.48
N ASP A 26 7.90 8.82 0.68
CA ASP A 26 7.02 9.05 1.84
C ASP A 26 6.60 10.52 1.90
N GLU A 27 5.86 10.95 0.89
CA GLU A 27 5.41 12.33 0.69
C GLU A 27 3.89 12.42 0.50
N PRO A 28 3.27 13.60 0.74
CA PRO A 28 1.84 13.78 0.56
C PRO A 28 1.36 13.38 -0.84
N ILE A 29 0.45 12.42 -0.89
CA ILE A 29 -0.21 11.95 -2.11
C ILE A 29 -1.72 12.14 -1.99
N THR A 30 -2.36 12.60 -3.06
CA THR A 30 -3.83 12.66 -3.15
C THR A 30 -4.27 11.72 -4.25
N VAL A 31 -5.06 10.71 -3.89
CA VAL A 31 -5.54 9.69 -4.82
C VAL A 31 -7.02 9.94 -5.13
N PRO A 32 -7.42 9.97 -6.42
CA PRO A 32 -8.82 10.06 -6.78
C PRO A 32 -9.57 8.80 -6.36
N LEU A 33 -10.79 8.97 -5.87
CA LEU A 33 -11.73 7.91 -5.52
C LEU A 33 -12.93 7.92 -6.48
N SER A 34 -13.69 6.82 -6.44
CA SER A 34 -14.97 6.74 -7.12
C SER A 34 -15.93 7.86 -6.67
N GLY A 35 -16.68 8.42 -7.62
CA GLY A 35 -17.68 9.46 -7.34
C GLY A 35 -17.11 10.88 -7.18
N GLY A 36 -15.92 11.17 -7.74
CA GLY A 36 -15.35 12.52 -7.74
C GLY A 36 -14.75 12.97 -6.41
N ARG A 37 -14.65 12.06 -5.44
CA ARG A 37 -13.97 12.30 -4.16
C ARG A 37 -12.46 12.10 -4.34
N SER A 38 -11.69 12.63 -3.41
CA SER A 38 -10.26 12.34 -3.31
C SER A 38 -9.92 11.93 -1.89
N TRP A 39 -8.79 11.24 -1.75
CA TRP A 39 -8.29 10.77 -0.47
C TRP A 39 -6.80 11.07 -0.35
N THR A 40 -6.43 11.65 0.78
CA THR A 40 -5.05 12.06 1.09
C THR A 40 -4.61 11.35 2.37
N PRO A 41 -3.89 10.22 2.29
CA PRO A 41 -3.37 9.53 3.46
C PRO A 41 -2.35 10.38 4.21
N ARG A 42 -2.30 10.17 5.53
CA ARG A 42 -1.27 10.70 6.43
C ARG A 42 -0.62 9.54 7.17
N ASN A 43 0.66 9.68 7.50
CA ASN A 43 1.32 8.77 8.42
C ASN A 43 0.77 8.95 9.84
N ASP A 44 0.91 7.91 10.66
CA ASP A 44 0.34 7.88 12.02
C ASP A 44 1.00 8.94 12.93
N ASP A 45 2.28 9.24 12.69
CA ASP A 45 3.05 10.32 13.33
C ASP A 45 2.81 11.71 12.74
N HIS A 46 2.00 11.81 11.69
CA HIS A 46 1.69 13.05 10.96
C HIS A 46 2.91 13.71 10.29
N ILE A 47 4.00 12.97 10.10
CA ILE A 47 5.24 13.44 9.46
C ILE A 47 5.36 12.77 8.09
N SER A 48 5.77 13.53 7.09
CA SER A 48 6.26 12.99 5.82
C SER A 48 7.77 12.84 5.91
N HIS A 49 8.28 11.62 5.75
CA HIS A 49 9.71 11.32 5.93
C HIS A 49 10.52 11.55 4.65
N GLY A 50 9.84 11.80 3.52
CA GLY A 50 10.48 11.95 2.21
C GLY A 50 11.00 10.60 1.70
N PRO A 51 12.06 10.59 0.88
CA PRO A 51 12.62 9.36 0.34
C PRO A 51 13.09 8.40 1.45
N THR A 52 12.54 7.18 1.47
CA THR A 52 12.85 6.13 2.46
C THR A 52 13.06 4.78 1.79
N LEU A 53 13.77 3.86 2.43
CA LEU A 53 13.92 2.50 1.88
C LEU A 53 12.63 1.72 2.03
N LEU A 54 12.36 0.82 1.09
CA LEU A 54 11.21 -0.09 1.12
C LEU A 54 11.16 -0.89 2.43
N VAL A 55 12.30 -1.36 2.92
CA VAL A 55 12.39 -2.07 4.20
C VAL A 55 12.02 -1.18 5.39
N ASP A 56 12.44 0.08 5.39
CA ASP A 56 12.17 1.03 6.47
C ASP A 56 10.71 1.46 6.46
N ALA A 57 10.14 1.70 5.27
CA ALA A 57 8.73 2.03 5.10
C ALA A 57 7.82 0.90 5.59
N LEU A 58 8.19 -0.37 5.36
CA LEU A 58 7.47 -1.52 5.89
C LEU A 58 7.63 -1.62 7.40
N ALA A 59 8.85 -1.51 7.92
CA ALA A 59 9.17 -1.65 9.34
C ALA A 59 8.47 -0.60 10.21
N HIS A 60 8.44 0.65 9.76
CA HIS A 60 7.74 1.74 10.44
C HIS A 60 6.27 1.85 10.02
N SER A 61 5.82 1.02 9.08
CA SER A 61 4.45 1.02 8.58
C SER A 61 4.03 2.43 8.10
N TYR A 62 4.83 3.07 7.25
CA TYR A 62 4.48 4.37 6.68
C TYR A 62 3.33 4.26 5.68
N ASN A 63 2.29 5.08 5.88
CA ASN A 63 1.07 5.08 5.08
C ASN A 63 1.34 5.68 3.70
N GLN A 64 2.02 6.82 3.61
CA GLN A 64 2.24 7.52 2.34
C GLN A 64 3.14 6.69 1.41
N ALA A 65 4.28 6.19 1.91
CA ALA A 65 5.14 5.27 1.17
C ALA A 65 4.40 4.01 0.67
N THR A 66 3.54 3.42 1.51
CA THR A 66 2.76 2.23 1.12
C THR A 66 1.76 2.56 0.00
N VAL A 67 1.15 3.74 0.01
CA VAL A 67 0.23 4.16 -1.04
C VAL A 67 0.97 4.42 -2.35
N HIS A 68 2.10 5.12 -2.32
CA HIS A 68 2.97 5.29 -3.50
C HIS A 68 3.38 3.94 -4.10
N LEU A 69 3.87 3.02 -3.28
CA LEU A 69 4.25 1.67 -3.71
C LEU A 69 3.05 0.93 -4.31
N GLY A 70 1.90 0.94 -3.65
CA GLY A 70 0.71 0.26 -4.11
C GLY A 70 0.19 0.79 -5.44
N MET A 71 0.28 2.10 -5.66
CA MET A 71 -0.06 2.74 -6.93
C MET A 71 0.94 2.38 -8.05
N ALA A 72 2.24 2.34 -7.73
CA ALA A 72 3.29 1.95 -8.68
C ALA A 72 3.19 0.47 -9.11
N VAL A 73 2.88 -0.42 -8.16
CA VAL A 73 2.67 -1.87 -8.40
C VAL A 73 1.36 -2.14 -9.13
N GLY A 74 0.33 -1.33 -8.84
CA GLY A 74 -1.00 -1.39 -9.42
C GLY A 74 -2.00 -2.19 -8.55
N LEU A 75 -3.13 -1.54 -8.24
CA LEU A 75 -4.20 -2.08 -7.39
C LEU A 75 -4.74 -3.44 -7.89
N ALA A 76 -4.92 -3.59 -9.20
CA ALA A 76 -5.43 -4.83 -9.79
C ALA A 76 -4.50 -6.03 -9.56
N ARG A 77 -3.18 -5.80 -9.55
CA ARG A 77 -2.18 -6.84 -9.28
C ARG A 77 -2.21 -7.24 -7.81
N ILE A 78 -2.23 -6.26 -6.92
CA ILE A 78 -2.32 -6.47 -5.47
C ILE A 78 -3.58 -7.25 -5.13
N HIS A 79 -4.72 -6.85 -5.70
CA HIS A 79 -5.99 -7.55 -5.51
C HIS A 79 -5.92 -9.01 -5.94
N ARG A 80 -5.50 -9.29 -7.19
CA ARG A 80 -5.36 -10.68 -7.69
C ARG A 80 -4.47 -11.53 -6.79
N PHE A 81 -3.38 -10.96 -6.31
CA PHE A 81 -2.48 -11.65 -5.41
C PHE A 81 -3.15 -11.98 -4.08
N ILE A 82 -3.77 -11.02 -3.40
CA ILE A 82 -4.46 -11.26 -2.12
C ILE A 82 -5.58 -12.30 -2.28
N THR A 83 -6.37 -12.22 -3.36
CA THR A 83 -7.42 -13.21 -3.65
C THR A 83 -6.85 -14.62 -3.83
N SER A 84 -5.63 -14.77 -4.38
CA SER A 84 -4.99 -16.09 -4.56
C SER A 84 -4.63 -16.78 -3.23
N PHE A 85 -4.56 -16.04 -2.11
CA PHE A 85 -4.37 -16.60 -0.77
C PHE A 85 -5.68 -17.02 -0.09
N GLY A 86 -6.81 -17.00 -0.81
CA GLY A 86 -8.12 -17.31 -0.24
C GLY A 86 -8.68 -16.20 0.68
N LEU A 87 -7.99 -15.06 0.76
CA LEU A 87 -8.49 -13.87 1.44
C LEU A 87 -9.55 -13.23 0.54
N SER A 88 -10.82 -13.51 0.85
CA SER A 88 -11.98 -12.86 0.22
C SER A 88 -12.05 -11.42 0.66
N VAL A 89 -11.25 -10.56 0.03
CA VAL A 89 -11.34 -9.11 0.21
C VAL A 89 -12.37 -8.59 -0.79
N PRO A 90 -13.47 -7.97 -0.33
CA PRO A 90 -14.41 -7.30 -1.22
C PRO A 90 -13.65 -6.39 -2.17
N ILE A 91 -13.95 -6.52 -3.46
CA ILE A 91 -13.35 -5.70 -4.52
C ILE A 91 -13.84 -4.27 -4.33
N ASN A 92 -13.21 -3.52 -3.42
CA ASN A 92 -13.32 -2.08 -3.44
C ASN A 92 -12.23 -1.58 -4.40
N PRO A 93 -12.58 -1.00 -5.55
CA PRO A 93 -11.59 -0.40 -6.45
C PRO A 93 -10.91 0.82 -5.83
N ASP A 94 -11.37 1.28 -4.66
CA ASP A 94 -10.81 2.44 -4.00
C ASP A 94 -9.40 2.15 -3.41
N PRO A 95 -8.40 3.01 -3.72
CA PRO A 95 -7.03 2.95 -3.22
C PRO A 95 -6.89 2.88 -1.68
N SER A 96 -7.94 3.26 -0.94
CA SER A 96 -7.99 3.17 0.52
C SER A 96 -7.80 1.74 1.04
N LEU A 97 -8.02 0.71 0.20
CA LEU A 97 -7.70 -0.68 0.53
C LEU A 97 -6.23 -0.86 0.92
N LEU A 98 -5.30 -0.10 0.34
CA LEU A 98 -3.86 -0.22 0.59
C LEU A 98 -3.48 0.00 2.05
N LEU A 99 -4.33 0.71 2.82
CA LEU A 99 -4.11 0.96 4.24
C LEU A 99 -5.02 0.14 5.15
N GLY A 100 -5.83 -0.76 4.60
CA GLY A 100 -6.70 -1.63 5.38
C GLY A 100 -8.01 -0.95 5.76
N ALA A 101 -8.61 -0.18 4.86
CA ALA A 101 -9.97 0.35 5.03
C ALA A 101 -11.06 -0.74 5.15
N GLN A 102 -10.67 -2.02 5.15
CA GLN A 102 -11.47 -3.16 5.56
C GLN A 102 -10.68 -3.89 6.65
N ASP A 103 -11.26 -4.00 7.84
CA ASP A 103 -10.69 -4.77 8.95
C ASP A 103 -10.53 -6.23 8.52
N PHE A 104 -9.29 -6.72 8.55
CA PHE A 104 -9.04 -8.15 8.48
C PHE A 104 -9.32 -8.73 9.86
N SER A 105 -10.41 -9.52 9.98
CA SER A 105 -10.68 -10.30 11.18
C SER A 105 -9.51 -11.26 11.42
N PRO A 106 -8.93 -11.32 12.64
CA PRO A 106 -7.91 -12.30 12.99
C PRO A 106 -8.46 -13.73 13.17
N TYR A 107 -9.77 -13.94 12.96
CA TYR A 107 -10.49 -15.19 13.11
C TYR A 107 -11.21 -15.58 11.82
#